data_AF-A0A7W0LE98-F1
#
_entry.id   AF-A0A7W0LE98-F1
#
_cell.length_a   1.000
_cell.length_b   1.000
_cell.length_c   1.000
_cell.angle_alpha   90.00
_cell.angle_beta   90.00
_cell.angle_gamma   90.00
#
_symmetry.space_group_name_H-M   'P 1'
#
loop_
_entity.id
_entity.type
_entity.pdbx_description
1 polymer ?
#
loop_
_entity_poly.entity_id
_entity_poly.type
_entity_poly.pdbx_seq_one_letter_code
_entity_poly.pdbx_strand_id
1 'polypeptide(L)'
;MSGTPGIQRGVRGAVLFLCATAGLGMACNPAITSTLPGPTTAAQMAELWVAPEPSRDLFYGVGGARLAPDPAAIYTVIELKRGGYSRGYSVESPGDREWSVKFPPEGGTEIIASRLHWGIGYHQPPIYLLKEWNAKKATSPNPQLPARFREKKPDLNGLDAGDPWSYFQNPFVGTPQLNGLLTLQAMLGNSDLKDLQNVLYKLKTPREGASRWYVARDLGQSFGRTGLIDPPRGDIVVFEQTPF
;
A
#
# COMPACT_ATOMS: atom_id res chain seq x y z
N MET A 1 -53.14 47.34 24.02
CA MET A 1 -53.03 46.00 23.39
C MET A 1 -51.79 45.34 23.93
N SER A 2 -52.01 44.20 24.58
CA SER A 2 -51.13 43.49 25.51
C SER A 2 -49.91 42.85 24.82
N GLY A 3 -48.72 43.18 25.30
CA GLY A 3 -47.49 42.46 24.97
C GLY A 3 -47.30 41.26 25.91
N THR A 4 -46.95 40.10 25.34
CA THR A 4 -46.59 38.87 26.06
C THR A 4 -45.07 38.69 26.00
N PRO A 5 -44.38 38.23 27.08
CA PRO A 5 -42.92 38.31 27.18
C PRO A 5 -42.20 36.99 26.87
N GLY A 6 -40.98 37.11 26.34
CA GLY A 6 -39.80 36.41 26.85
C GLY A 6 -39.60 34.92 26.53
N ILE A 7 -39.07 34.62 25.34
CA ILE A 7 -38.29 33.38 25.09
C ILE A 7 -36.90 33.78 24.59
N GLN A 8 -36.03 34.31 25.46
CA GLN A 8 -34.67 34.69 25.04
C GLN A 8 -33.55 34.42 26.05
N ARG A 9 -33.79 33.68 27.15
CA ARG A 9 -32.74 33.40 28.15
C ARG A 9 -32.21 31.97 28.22
N GLY A 10 -32.75 31.02 27.46
CA GLY A 10 -32.31 29.61 27.53
C GLY A 10 -31.23 29.18 26.53
N VAL A 11 -31.06 29.86 25.40
CA VAL A 11 -30.29 29.32 24.26
C VAL A 11 -28.81 29.74 24.26
N ARG A 12 -28.45 30.83 24.95
CA ARG A 12 -27.05 31.32 24.97
C ARG A 12 -26.10 30.49 25.84
N GLY A 13 -26.60 29.73 26.82
CA GLY A 13 -25.77 28.89 27.68
C GLY A 13 -25.39 27.53 27.05
N ALA A 14 -26.25 26.98 26.20
CA ALA A 14 -26.04 25.65 25.61
C ALA A 14 -25.07 25.65 24.41
N VAL A 15 -24.95 26.78 23.69
CA VAL A 15 -24.07 26.88 22.51
C VAL A 15 -22.60 27.03 22.90
N LEU A 16 -22.30 27.61 24.07
CA LEU A 16 -20.92 27.74 24.57
C LEU A 16 -20.34 26.42 25.12
N PHE A 17 -21.17 25.50 25.60
CA PHE A 17 -20.71 24.19 26.09
C PHE A 17 -20.44 23.18 24.96
N LEU A 18 -21.13 23.29 23.81
CA LEU A 18 -20.86 22.43 22.64
C LEU A 18 -19.56 22.80 21.92
N CYS A 19 -19.18 24.08 21.90
CA CYS A 19 -17.91 24.50 21.29
C CYS A 19 -16.69 24.19 22.18
N ALA A 20 -16.85 24.17 23.51
CA ALA A 20 -15.74 23.87 24.42
C ALA A 20 -15.42 22.35 24.50
N THR A 21 -16.39 21.48 24.23
CA THR A 21 -16.18 20.01 24.21
C THR A 21 -15.64 19.50 22.89
N ALA A 22 -15.87 20.21 21.78
CA ALA A 22 -15.25 19.90 20.49
C ALA A 22 -13.76 20.26 20.41
N GLY A 23 -13.27 21.20 21.25
CA GLY A 23 -11.88 21.65 21.25
C GLY A 23 -10.90 20.75 22.03
N LEU A 24 -11.37 19.93 22.96
CA LEU A 24 -10.52 19.08 23.80
C LEU A 24 -10.17 17.73 23.16
N GLY A 25 -10.85 17.34 22.08
CA GLY A 25 -10.58 16.10 21.34
C GLY A 25 -9.49 16.20 20.27
N MET A 26 -9.04 17.42 19.93
CA MET A 26 -8.04 17.64 18.86
C MET A 26 -6.58 17.71 19.37
N ALA A 27 -6.35 17.59 20.68
CA ALA A 27 -5.03 17.80 21.29
C ALA A 27 -4.14 16.54 21.37
N CYS A 28 -4.60 15.39 20.88
CA CYS A 28 -3.83 14.13 20.92
C CYS A 28 -3.56 13.56 19.53
N ASN A 29 -3.30 14.40 18.53
CA ASN A 29 -2.56 13.92 17.36
C ASN A 29 -1.09 13.87 17.77
N PRO A 30 -0.46 12.69 17.82
CA PRO A 30 0.93 12.62 18.20
C PRO A 30 1.78 13.42 17.21
N ALA A 31 2.80 14.11 17.71
CA ALA A 31 3.69 14.90 16.89
C ALA A 31 4.33 14.02 15.79
N ILE A 32 4.51 14.60 14.60
CA ILE A 32 5.28 13.98 13.53
C ILE A 32 6.75 14.05 13.96
N THR A 33 7.26 12.95 14.51
CA THR A 33 8.62 12.88 15.07
C THR A 33 9.27 11.55 14.76
N SER A 34 10.59 11.57 14.63
CA SER A 34 11.37 10.34 14.55
C SER A 34 11.23 9.57 15.86
N THR A 35 11.23 8.24 15.75
CA THR A 35 11.25 7.33 16.91
C THR A 35 12.66 7.05 17.40
N LEU A 36 13.69 7.56 16.72
CA LEU A 36 15.09 7.46 17.16
C LEU A 36 15.50 8.64 18.05
N PRO A 37 16.41 8.43 19.03
CA PRO A 37 16.94 9.50 19.87
C PRO A 37 17.97 10.41 19.15
N GLY A 38 18.38 10.05 17.92
CA GLY A 38 19.36 10.78 17.14
C GLY A 38 19.21 10.51 15.63
N PRO A 39 20.15 11.01 14.80
CA PRO A 39 20.08 10.84 13.35
C PRO A 39 20.06 9.36 12.92
N THR A 40 19.31 9.07 11.86
CA THR A 40 19.29 7.72 11.25
C THR A 40 20.67 7.35 10.72
N THR A 41 21.22 6.23 11.19
CA THR A 41 22.49 5.68 10.67
C THR A 41 22.31 5.06 9.28
N ALA A 42 23.40 4.82 8.56
CA ALA A 42 23.35 4.16 7.24
C ALA A 42 22.71 2.76 7.30
N ALA A 43 23.03 1.97 8.34
CA ALA A 43 22.45 0.63 8.52
C ALA A 43 20.95 0.69 8.81
N GLN A 44 20.50 1.67 9.59
CA GLN A 44 19.06 1.89 9.81
C GLN A 44 18.39 2.39 8.52
N MET A 45 19.02 3.30 7.78
CA MET A 45 18.50 3.81 6.51
C MET A 45 18.27 2.69 5.50
N ALA A 46 19.18 1.71 5.45
CA ALA A 46 19.04 0.52 4.61
C ALA A 46 17.78 -0.30 4.91
N GLU A 47 17.09 -0.09 6.05
CA GLU A 47 15.80 -0.71 6.33
C GLU A 47 14.64 -0.04 5.57
N LEU A 48 14.77 1.20 5.13
CA LEU A 48 13.76 1.91 4.31
C LEU A 48 14.18 1.97 2.84
N TRP A 49 15.43 2.37 2.61
CA TRP A 49 15.91 2.77 1.30
C TRP A 49 17.39 2.42 1.11
N VAL A 50 17.72 1.97 -0.09
CA VAL A 50 19.10 1.78 -0.55
C VAL A 50 19.34 2.56 -1.83
N ALA A 51 20.59 2.86 -2.15
CA ALA A 51 20.92 3.52 -3.40
C ALA A 51 20.38 2.72 -4.61
N PRO A 52 19.73 3.36 -5.59
CA PRO A 52 19.26 2.71 -6.80
C PRO A 52 20.40 2.00 -7.54
N GLU A 53 20.12 0.79 -8.04
CA GLU A 53 21.06 0.03 -8.87
C GLU A 53 20.52 -0.04 -10.31
N PRO A 54 21.24 0.45 -11.33
CA PRO A 54 20.76 0.50 -12.71
C PRO A 54 20.43 -0.88 -13.32
N SER A 55 20.98 -1.96 -12.77
CA SER A 55 20.84 -3.33 -13.28
C SER A 55 19.65 -4.10 -12.68
N ARG A 56 18.77 -3.45 -11.90
CA ARG A 56 17.57 -4.11 -11.34
C ARG A 56 16.66 -4.64 -12.43
N ASP A 57 16.23 -5.89 -12.30
CA ASP A 57 15.21 -6.49 -13.15
C ASP A 57 13.82 -5.95 -12.78
N LEU A 58 13.42 -4.84 -13.40
CA LEU A 58 12.10 -4.25 -13.17
C LEU A 58 10.96 -5.06 -13.78
N PHE A 59 11.22 -6.11 -14.55
CA PHE A 59 10.16 -6.99 -15.06
C PHE A 59 9.71 -7.95 -13.96
N TYR A 60 10.60 -8.82 -13.47
CA TYR A 60 10.26 -9.77 -12.40
C TYR A 60 10.36 -9.19 -10.98
N GLY A 61 11.04 -8.06 -10.80
CA GLY A 61 11.23 -7.42 -9.50
C GLY A 61 12.17 -8.21 -8.58
N VAL A 62 12.11 -7.90 -7.28
CA VAL A 62 13.05 -8.41 -6.26
C VAL A 62 13.12 -9.94 -6.18
N GLY A 63 12.04 -10.64 -6.54
CA GLY A 63 11.95 -12.09 -6.47
C GLY A 63 12.54 -12.81 -7.68
N GLY A 64 12.78 -12.09 -8.80
CA GLY A 64 13.18 -12.68 -10.08
C GLY A 64 12.14 -13.66 -10.63
N ALA A 65 12.47 -14.27 -11.78
CA ALA A 65 11.60 -15.26 -12.44
C ALA A 65 11.35 -16.51 -11.57
N ARG A 66 12.33 -16.90 -10.74
CA ARG A 66 12.28 -18.14 -9.93
C ARG A 66 11.10 -18.19 -8.95
N LEU A 67 10.63 -17.02 -8.48
CA LEU A 67 9.52 -16.93 -7.54
C LEU A 67 8.19 -16.64 -8.23
N ALA A 68 8.17 -16.48 -9.56
CA ALA A 68 6.94 -16.22 -10.29
C ALA A 68 5.94 -17.39 -10.14
N PRO A 69 4.63 -17.11 -10.15
CA PRO A 69 3.60 -18.13 -10.27
C PRO A 69 3.66 -18.78 -11.66
N ASP A 70 3.37 -20.09 -11.73
CA ASP A 70 3.28 -20.81 -12.99
C ASP A 70 1.97 -20.45 -13.73
N PRO A 71 2.00 -19.83 -14.92
CA PRO A 71 0.80 -19.48 -15.66
C PRO A 71 0.01 -20.70 -16.17
N ALA A 72 0.66 -21.86 -16.33
CA ALA A 72 0.01 -23.08 -16.81
C ALA A 72 -0.66 -23.88 -15.67
N ALA A 73 -0.36 -23.56 -14.42
CA ALA A 73 -0.94 -24.23 -13.27
C ALA A 73 -2.46 -23.95 -13.14
N ILE A 74 -3.17 -24.93 -12.58
CA ILE A 74 -4.56 -24.74 -12.17
C ILE A 74 -4.58 -24.46 -10.67
N TYR A 75 -4.91 -23.22 -10.32
CA TYR A 75 -5.00 -22.76 -8.94
C TYR A 75 -6.31 -23.22 -8.29
N THR A 76 -6.37 -23.28 -6.97
CA THR A 76 -7.60 -23.55 -6.22
C THR A 76 -7.96 -22.32 -5.38
N VAL A 77 -9.16 -21.76 -5.59
CA VAL A 77 -9.66 -20.68 -4.73
C VAL A 77 -9.96 -21.25 -3.34
N ILE A 78 -9.28 -20.71 -2.33
CA ILE A 78 -9.45 -21.07 -0.92
C ILE A 78 -10.21 -19.97 -0.14
N GLU A 79 -10.26 -18.74 -0.66
CA GLU A 79 -10.99 -17.64 -0.05
C GLU A 79 -11.42 -16.61 -1.10
N LEU A 80 -12.64 -16.09 -0.98
CA LEU A 80 -13.11 -14.94 -1.75
C LEU A 80 -12.86 -13.66 -0.93
N LYS A 81 -12.09 -12.70 -1.46
CA LYS A 81 -11.89 -11.41 -0.80
C LYS A 81 -13.11 -10.53 -1.04
N ARG A 82 -13.95 -10.41 -0.01
CA ARG A 82 -15.24 -9.67 -0.03
C ARG A 82 -15.20 -8.32 0.70
N GLY A 83 -14.08 -7.98 1.35
CA GLY A 83 -13.90 -6.72 2.09
C GLY A 83 -12.76 -5.86 1.52
N GLY A 84 -12.82 -4.55 1.77
CA GLY A 84 -11.94 -3.56 1.15
C GLY A 84 -12.36 -3.18 -0.27
N TYR A 85 -11.67 -2.20 -0.86
CA TYR A 85 -11.92 -1.78 -2.26
C TYR A 85 -11.45 -2.82 -3.29
N SER A 86 -10.64 -3.79 -2.85
CA SER A 86 -9.89 -4.70 -3.70
C SER A 86 -10.59 -6.05 -3.89
N ARG A 87 -11.17 -6.28 -5.07
CA ARG A 87 -11.68 -7.61 -5.47
C ARG A 87 -10.53 -8.58 -5.73
N GLY A 88 -10.67 -9.82 -5.28
CA GLY A 88 -9.61 -10.81 -5.43
C GLY A 88 -9.90 -12.15 -4.78
N TYR A 89 -8.90 -13.03 -4.82
CA TYR A 89 -8.93 -14.36 -4.22
C TYR A 89 -7.72 -14.58 -3.31
N SER A 90 -7.86 -15.43 -2.29
CA SER A 90 -6.73 -16.23 -1.84
C SER A 90 -6.77 -17.53 -2.63
N VAL A 91 -5.66 -17.91 -3.25
CA VAL A 91 -5.55 -19.16 -4.00
C VAL A 91 -4.34 -19.97 -3.57
N GLU A 92 -4.42 -21.27 -3.78
CA GLU A 92 -3.32 -22.21 -3.61
C GLU A 92 -2.92 -22.76 -4.99
N SER A 93 -1.62 -22.85 -5.25
CA SER A 93 -1.09 -23.51 -6.46
C SER A 93 -0.70 -24.96 -6.16
N PRO A 94 -0.50 -25.81 -7.20
CA PRO A 94 0.24 -27.06 -7.02
C PRO A 94 1.58 -26.80 -6.33
N GLY A 95 1.94 -27.63 -5.34
CA GLY A 95 3.14 -27.44 -4.50
C GLY A 95 2.93 -26.55 -3.27
N ASP A 96 1.69 -26.41 -2.78
CA ASP A 96 1.30 -25.80 -1.50
C ASP A 96 1.73 -24.34 -1.31
N ARG A 97 1.89 -23.59 -2.41
CA ARG A 97 2.15 -22.14 -2.37
C ARG A 97 0.83 -21.39 -2.32
N GLU A 98 0.68 -20.55 -1.31
CA GLU A 98 -0.50 -19.69 -1.15
C GLU A 98 -0.25 -18.28 -1.67
N TRP A 99 -1.24 -17.75 -2.38
CA TRP A 99 -1.18 -16.47 -3.06
C TRP A 99 -2.35 -15.59 -2.66
N SER A 100 -2.06 -14.31 -2.40
CA SER A 100 -3.05 -13.25 -2.52
C SER A 100 -3.12 -12.82 -3.98
N VAL A 101 -4.32 -12.84 -4.54
CA VAL A 101 -4.60 -12.45 -5.93
C VAL A 101 -5.50 -11.23 -5.94
N LYS A 102 -5.09 -10.17 -6.65
CA LYS A 102 -5.84 -8.90 -6.76
C LYS A 102 -6.18 -8.63 -8.22
N PHE A 103 -7.46 -8.44 -8.49
CA PHE A 103 -7.99 -8.18 -9.82
C PHE A 103 -7.86 -6.70 -10.22
N PRO A 104 -8.12 -6.36 -11.49
CA PRO A 104 -8.22 -4.98 -11.93
C PRO A 104 -9.38 -4.27 -11.22
N PRO A 105 -9.33 -2.94 -11.10
CA PRO A 105 -8.31 -2.05 -11.69
C PRO A 105 -6.98 -1.99 -10.91
N GLU A 106 -6.92 -2.54 -9.69
CA GLU A 106 -5.79 -2.31 -8.77
C GLU A 106 -4.60 -3.26 -8.98
N GLY A 107 -4.83 -4.47 -9.50
CA GLY A 107 -3.76 -5.45 -9.66
C GLY A 107 -2.64 -4.96 -10.60
N GLY A 108 -2.99 -4.37 -11.74
CA GLY A 108 -2.01 -3.87 -12.71
C GLY A 108 -1.23 -2.66 -12.20
N THR A 109 -1.92 -1.71 -11.56
CA THR A 109 -1.30 -0.49 -11.02
C THR A 109 -0.31 -0.79 -9.89
N GLU A 110 -0.65 -1.73 -8.99
CA GLU A 110 0.23 -2.15 -7.89
C GLU A 110 1.55 -2.72 -8.42
N ILE A 111 1.53 -3.49 -9.52
CA ILE A 111 2.74 -4.02 -10.16
C ILE A 111 3.67 -2.87 -10.55
N ILE A 112 3.19 -1.93 -11.36
CA ILE A 112 4.02 -0.85 -11.89
C ILE A 112 4.51 0.07 -10.77
N ALA A 113 3.64 0.45 -9.83
CA ALA A 113 4.02 1.29 -8.71
C ALA A 113 5.09 0.61 -7.84
N SER A 114 4.97 -0.70 -7.59
CA SER A 114 5.99 -1.48 -6.88
C SER A 114 7.32 -1.50 -7.64
N ARG A 115 7.30 -1.67 -8.97
CA ARG A 115 8.54 -1.63 -9.76
C ARG A 115 9.24 -0.27 -9.71
N LEU A 116 8.48 0.83 -9.73
CA LEU A 116 9.06 2.17 -9.60
C LEU A 116 9.66 2.39 -8.20
N HIS A 117 8.94 2.03 -7.14
CA HIS A 117 9.45 2.10 -5.77
C HIS A 117 10.77 1.32 -5.63
N TRP A 118 10.79 0.08 -6.09
CA TRP A 118 11.99 -0.74 -6.04
C TRP A 118 13.09 -0.22 -6.96
N GLY A 119 12.77 0.23 -8.16
CA GLY A 119 13.75 0.81 -9.08
C GLY A 119 14.51 2.00 -8.48
N ILE A 120 13.85 2.81 -7.67
CA ILE A 120 14.47 3.98 -7.01
C ILE A 120 14.92 3.73 -5.57
N GLY A 121 14.99 2.47 -5.15
CA GLY A 121 15.66 2.07 -3.91
C GLY A 121 14.77 1.75 -2.71
N TYR A 122 13.45 1.89 -2.80
CA TYR A 122 12.55 1.47 -1.72
C TYR A 122 12.26 -0.02 -1.78
N HIS A 123 12.29 -0.70 -0.65
CA HIS A 123 12.03 -2.13 -0.57
C HIS A 123 10.61 -2.47 -1.00
N GLN A 124 10.44 -3.62 -1.68
CA GLN A 124 9.15 -4.12 -2.14
C GLN A 124 9.12 -5.65 -2.05
N PRO A 125 7.96 -6.26 -1.78
CA PRO A 125 7.83 -7.71 -1.81
C PRO A 125 7.74 -8.20 -3.27
N PRO A 126 8.04 -9.48 -3.52
CA PRO A 126 7.84 -10.06 -4.84
C PRO A 126 6.34 -10.12 -5.18
N ILE A 127 5.98 -9.48 -6.28
CA ILE A 127 4.64 -9.49 -6.86
C ILE A 127 4.72 -9.68 -8.37
N TYR A 128 3.76 -10.39 -8.95
CA TYR A 128 3.76 -10.82 -10.35
C TYR A 128 2.41 -10.59 -11.00
N LEU A 129 2.40 -10.27 -12.30
CA LEU A 129 1.18 -10.18 -13.09
C LEU A 129 1.01 -11.48 -13.89
N LEU A 130 -0.11 -12.18 -13.69
CA LEU A 130 -0.57 -13.17 -14.66
C LEU A 130 -1.66 -12.54 -15.52
N LYS A 131 -1.46 -12.51 -16.84
CA LYS A 131 -2.45 -11.99 -17.79
C LYS A 131 -3.62 -12.94 -17.98
N GLU A 132 -3.34 -14.23 -17.99
CA GLU A 132 -4.30 -15.31 -18.11
C GLU A 132 -3.89 -16.42 -17.15
N TRP A 133 -4.86 -17.01 -16.46
CA TRP A 133 -4.64 -18.09 -15.51
C TRP A 133 -5.96 -18.80 -15.22
N ASN A 134 -5.87 -20.02 -14.68
CA ASN A 134 -7.04 -20.85 -14.43
C ASN A 134 -7.19 -21.16 -12.96
N ALA A 135 -8.45 -21.18 -12.49
CA ALA A 135 -8.76 -21.52 -11.12
C ALA A 135 -9.95 -22.47 -11.01
N LYS A 136 -9.86 -23.43 -10.08
CA LYS A 136 -10.99 -24.21 -9.56
C LYS A 136 -11.66 -23.43 -8.44
N LYS A 137 -12.97 -23.66 -8.25
CA LYS A 137 -13.81 -23.00 -7.23
C LYS A 137 -13.88 -21.48 -7.35
N ALA A 138 -13.43 -20.92 -8.48
CA ALA A 138 -13.65 -19.51 -8.79
C ALA A 138 -15.13 -19.24 -9.08
N THR A 139 -15.54 -18.01 -8.79
CA THR A 139 -16.91 -17.56 -9.09
C THR A 139 -17.05 -17.08 -10.53
N SER A 140 -15.95 -16.74 -11.18
CA SER A 140 -15.87 -16.36 -12.60
C SER A 140 -15.40 -17.53 -13.47
N PRO A 141 -15.81 -17.57 -14.76
CA PRO A 141 -15.33 -18.57 -15.70
C PRO A 141 -13.82 -18.43 -15.95
N ASN A 142 -13.21 -19.53 -16.40
CA ASN A 142 -11.83 -19.53 -16.88
C ASN A 142 -11.76 -19.08 -18.36
N PRO A 143 -10.65 -18.46 -18.80
CA PRO A 143 -9.55 -17.97 -17.96
C PRO A 143 -10.00 -16.80 -17.06
N GLN A 144 -9.38 -16.67 -15.90
CA GLN A 144 -9.64 -15.58 -14.97
C GLN A 144 -9.08 -14.26 -15.50
N LEU A 145 -9.59 -13.13 -14.98
CA LEU A 145 -9.07 -11.80 -15.30
C LEU A 145 -7.58 -11.65 -14.96
N PRO A 146 -6.84 -10.80 -15.69
CA PRO A 146 -5.45 -10.45 -15.36
C PRO A 146 -5.34 -10.04 -13.89
N ALA A 147 -4.38 -10.59 -13.16
CA ALA A 147 -4.33 -10.36 -11.72
C ALA A 147 -2.91 -10.29 -11.17
N ARG A 148 -2.75 -9.51 -10.10
CA ARG A 148 -1.51 -9.44 -9.32
C ARG A 148 -1.46 -10.57 -8.32
N PHE A 149 -0.42 -11.38 -8.38
CA PHE A 149 -0.10 -12.47 -7.48
C PHE A 149 0.97 -12.01 -6.49
N ARG A 150 0.69 -12.18 -5.20
CA ARG A 150 1.66 -12.02 -4.12
C ARG A 150 1.66 -13.27 -3.27
N GLU A 151 2.77 -13.99 -3.26
CA GLU A 151 2.91 -15.17 -2.40
C GLU A 151 2.86 -14.74 -0.93
N LYS A 152 2.18 -15.52 -0.09
CA LYS A 152 2.07 -15.21 1.35
C LYS A 152 3.41 -15.40 2.07
N LYS A 153 4.18 -16.43 1.68
CA LYS A 153 5.47 -16.81 2.28
C LYS A 153 6.50 -17.10 1.19
N PRO A 154 6.96 -16.06 0.46
CA PRO A 154 7.92 -16.26 -0.61
C PRO A 154 9.26 -16.75 -0.07
N ASP A 155 9.92 -17.64 -0.83
CA ASP A 155 11.31 -18.03 -0.55
C ASP A 155 12.29 -16.91 -0.95
N LEU A 156 12.24 -15.82 -0.21
CA LEU A 156 13.07 -14.63 -0.37
C LEU A 156 13.71 -14.30 0.98
N ASN A 157 14.85 -14.93 1.29
CA ASN A 157 15.58 -14.64 2.53
C ASN A 157 14.75 -14.82 3.82
N GLY A 158 13.72 -15.67 3.79
CA GLY A 158 12.77 -15.85 4.89
C GLY A 158 11.90 -14.62 5.17
N LEU A 159 11.57 -13.85 4.13
CA LEU A 159 10.69 -12.67 4.19
C LEU A 159 9.35 -13.02 4.83
N ASP A 160 9.03 -12.35 5.94
CA ASP A 160 7.79 -12.52 6.68
C ASP A 160 7.15 -11.16 6.98
N ALA A 161 5.83 -11.07 6.81
CA ALA A 161 5.09 -9.84 7.00
C ALA A 161 4.74 -9.65 8.48
N GLY A 162 5.21 -8.55 9.07
CA GLY A 162 4.87 -8.15 10.44
C GLY A 162 3.79 -7.07 10.50
N ASP A 163 3.85 -6.27 11.57
CA ASP A 163 2.92 -5.19 11.85
C ASP A 163 3.04 -4.03 10.85
N PRO A 164 1.98 -3.22 10.68
CA PRO A 164 2.07 -1.97 9.93
C PRO A 164 3.02 -0.96 10.59
N TRP A 165 3.52 -0.01 9.80
CA TRP A 165 4.37 1.09 10.28
C TRP A 165 3.78 2.45 9.87
N SER A 166 4.06 3.49 10.67
CA SER A 166 3.45 4.81 10.51
C SER A 166 4.28 5.78 9.68
N TYR A 167 3.65 6.48 8.74
CA TYR A 167 4.31 7.61 8.04
C TYR A 167 4.70 8.74 8.99
N PHE A 168 3.99 8.88 10.12
CA PHE A 168 4.15 9.97 11.08
C PHE A 168 5.08 9.61 12.25
N GLN A 169 5.23 8.32 12.55
CA GLN A 169 6.05 7.81 13.65
C GLN A 169 6.92 6.65 13.17
N ASN A 170 8.11 6.98 12.69
CA ASN A 170 9.10 5.99 12.26
C ASN A 170 10.53 6.55 12.40
N PRO A 171 11.56 5.69 12.28
CA PRO A 171 12.96 6.11 12.40
C PRO A 171 13.45 7.13 11.37
N PHE A 172 12.70 7.36 10.29
CA PHE A 172 13.09 8.10 9.09
C PHE A 172 12.39 9.44 8.96
N VAL A 173 11.53 9.82 9.91
CA VAL A 173 10.89 11.13 9.92
C VAL A 173 11.95 12.24 9.89
N GLY A 174 11.79 13.18 8.96
CA GLY A 174 12.73 14.28 8.72
C GLY A 174 13.89 13.94 7.77
N THR A 175 14.00 12.70 7.30
CA THR A 175 15.04 12.31 6.34
C THR A 175 14.64 12.62 4.89
N PRO A 176 15.60 12.93 4.00
CA PRO A 176 15.32 13.08 2.57
C PRO A 176 14.71 11.82 1.94
N GLN A 177 15.05 10.62 2.42
CA GLN A 177 14.56 9.35 1.90
C GLN A 177 13.09 9.14 2.23
N LEU A 178 12.62 9.45 3.45
CA LEU A 178 11.18 9.40 3.71
C LEU A 178 10.42 10.45 2.90
N ASN A 179 10.97 11.66 2.77
CA ASN A 179 10.37 12.71 1.95
C ASN A 179 10.29 12.28 0.48
N GLY A 180 11.34 11.63 -0.05
CA GLY A 180 11.36 11.08 -1.39
C GLY A 180 10.29 10.01 -1.62
N LEU A 181 10.03 9.15 -0.62
CA LEU A 181 8.94 8.17 -0.68
C LEU A 181 7.59 8.87 -0.80
N LEU A 182 7.33 9.86 0.05
CA LEU A 182 6.08 10.62 0.04
C LEU A 182 5.91 11.41 -1.27
N THR A 183 6.99 12.01 -1.79
CA THR A 183 6.99 12.69 -3.09
C THR A 183 6.68 11.71 -4.21
N LEU A 184 7.29 10.52 -4.24
CA LEU A 184 6.96 9.49 -5.24
C LEU A 184 5.48 9.12 -5.15
N GLN A 185 4.96 8.85 -3.95
CA GLN A 185 3.55 8.49 -3.76
C GLN A 185 2.61 9.57 -4.30
N ALA A 186 2.93 10.85 -4.07
CA ALA A 186 2.18 11.98 -4.60
C ALA A 186 2.26 12.06 -6.14
N MET A 187 3.46 11.88 -6.72
CA MET A 187 3.66 11.86 -8.18
C MET A 187 2.89 10.72 -8.86
N LEU A 188 2.80 9.57 -8.20
CA LEU A 188 2.01 8.43 -8.66
C LEU A 188 0.50 8.61 -8.43
N GLY A 189 0.06 9.73 -7.85
CA GLY A 189 -1.35 9.98 -7.55
C GLY A 189 -1.94 8.93 -6.60
N ASN A 190 -1.15 8.39 -5.66
CA ASN A 190 -1.65 7.41 -4.71
C ASN A 190 -2.62 8.08 -3.73
N SER A 191 -3.88 7.66 -3.74
CA SER A 191 -4.92 8.21 -2.86
C SER A 191 -5.08 7.48 -1.52
N ASP A 192 -4.32 6.42 -1.25
CA ASP A 192 -4.48 5.56 -0.05
C ASP A 192 -3.23 5.51 0.85
N LEU A 193 -2.68 6.67 1.22
CA LEU A 193 -1.56 6.78 2.17
C LEU A 193 -2.04 6.55 3.61
N LYS A 194 -2.29 5.29 3.96
CA LYS A 194 -2.67 4.87 5.32
C LYS A 194 -1.59 3.99 5.93
N ASP A 195 -1.32 4.18 7.21
CA ASP A 195 -0.36 3.37 7.97
C ASP A 195 -0.69 1.86 7.90
N LEU A 196 -1.98 1.50 7.87
CA LEU A 196 -2.44 0.11 7.76
C LEU A 196 -2.07 -0.57 6.42
N GLN A 197 -1.68 0.21 5.40
CA GLN A 197 -1.26 -0.29 4.08
C GLN A 197 0.25 -0.47 3.97
N ASN A 198 0.98 0.03 4.95
CA ASN A 198 2.40 -0.17 5.11
C ASN A 198 2.65 -1.46 5.86
N VAL A 199 3.78 -2.10 5.62
CA VAL A 199 4.17 -3.33 6.33
C VAL A 199 5.64 -3.32 6.68
N LEU A 200 5.92 -3.70 7.92
CA LEU A 200 7.25 -4.02 8.36
C LEU A 200 7.55 -5.49 8.04
N TYR A 201 8.42 -5.72 7.08
CA TYR A 201 8.89 -7.08 6.77
C TYR A 201 10.11 -7.43 7.60
N LYS A 202 10.20 -8.70 8.03
CA LYS A 202 11.37 -9.29 8.66
C LYS A 202 12.00 -10.30 7.72
N LEU A 203 13.32 -10.35 7.66
CA LEU A 203 14.09 -11.30 6.87
C LEU A 203 14.96 -12.14 7.82
N LYS A 204 15.04 -13.45 7.57
CA LYS A 204 15.94 -14.35 8.31
C LYS A 204 17.40 -14.09 7.96
N THR A 205 17.66 -13.68 6.73
CA THR A 205 19.01 -13.37 6.24
C THR A 205 19.00 -11.97 5.64
N PRO A 206 19.93 -11.08 6.00
CA PRO A 206 19.94 -9.72 5.48
C PRO A 206 19.92 -9.69 3.95
N ARG A 207 19.21 -8.71 3.40
CA ARG A 207 19.19 -8.40 1.97
C ARG A 207 19.18 -6.88 1.82
N GLU A 208 19.91 -6.38 0.83
CA GLU A 208 20.07 -4.93 0.61
C GLU A 208 20.51 -4.21 1.91
N GLY A 209 21.41 -4.85 2.66
CA GLY A 209 21.99 -4.29 3.90
C GLY A 209 21.10 -4.36 5.14
N ALA A 210 19.89 -4.94 5.07
CA ALA A 210 18.96 -4.96 6.20
C ALA A 210 18.24 -6.32 6.38
N SER A 211 17.90 -6.65 7.64
CA SER A 211 17.02 -7.79 7.99
C SER A 211 15.59 -7.36 8.31
N ARG A 212 15.30 -6.07 8.15
CA ARG A 212 14.00 -5.46 8.38
C ARG A 212 13.74 -4.46 7.26
N TRP A 213 12.57 -4.52 6.65
CA TRP A 213 12.19 -3.59 5.58
C TRP A 213 10.92 -2.84 5.94
N TYR A 214 10.96 -1.51 5.85
CA TYR A 214 9.81 -0.61 5.91
C TYR A 214 9.26 -0.45 4.50
N VAL A 215 8.14 -1.10 4.23
CA VAL A 215 7.57 -1.18 2.87
C VAL A 215 6.23 -0.46 2.81
N ALA A 216 6.07 0.47 1.88
CA ALA A 216 4.76 0.90 1.40
C ALA A 216 4.23 -0.19 0.44
N ARG A 217 3.23 -0.97 0.87
CA ARG A 217 2.88 -2.23 0.21
C ARG A 217 1.64 -2.14 -0.67
N ASP A 218 0.54 -1.58 -0.18
CA ASP A 218 -0.68 -1.46 -1.01
C ASP A 218 -0.60 -0.21 -1.89
N LEU A 219 -0.13 -0.41 -3.12
CA LEU A 219 0.09 0.64 -4.12
C LEU A 219 -0.95 0.58 -5.26
N GLY A 220 -2.02 -0.22 -5.10
CA GLY A 220 -3.05 -0.38 -6.13
C GLY A 220 -3.88 0.88 -6.38
N GLN A 221 -3.83 1.82 -5.44
CA GLN A 221 -4.52 3.10 -5.44
C GLN A 221 -3.72 4.22 -6.15
N SER A 222 -2.65 3.86 -6.85
CA SER A 222 -1.85 4.73 -7.72
C SER A 222 -2.40 4.83 -9.15
N PHE A 223 -1.86 5.79 -9.91
CA PHE A 223 -2.22 6.11 -11.30
C PHE A 223 -3.71 6.45 -11.47
N GLY A 224 -4.31 7.03 -10.44
CA GLY A 224 -5.63 7.65 -10.50
C GLY A 224 -5.52 9.12 -10.92
N ARG A 225 -6.57 9.63 -11.55
CA ARG A 225 -6.71 11.08 -11.81
C ARG A 225 -6.68 11.88 -10.51
N THR A 226 -6.01 13.02 -10.53
CA THR A 226 -6.05 13.98 -9.42
C THR A 226 -7.35 14.79 -9.45
N GLY A 227 -7.80 15.28 -8.29
CA GLY A 227 -8.95 16.19 -8.19
C GLY A 227 -10.35 15.53 -8.26
N LEU A 228 -10.43 14.20 -8.28
CA LEU A 228 -11.70 13.46 -8.22
C LEU A 228 -11.78 12.62 -6.94
N ILE A 229 -12.99 12.45 -6.42
CA ILE A 229 -13.29 11.45 -5.38
C ILE A 229 -13.39 10.09 -6.08
N ASP A 230 -12.59 9.12 -5.63
CA ASP A 230 -12.48 7.76 -6.23
C ASP A 230 -12.19 7.76 -7.74
N PRO A 231 -11.03 8.29 -8.17
CA PRO A 231 -10.70 8.37 -9.57
C PRO A 231 -10.57 6.97 -10.20
N PRO A 232 -11.01 6.78 -11.46
CA PRO A 232 -10.67 5.60 -12.23
C PRO A 232 -9.15 5.43 -12.29
N ARG A 233 -8.68 4.18 -12.14
CA ARG A 233 -7.26 3.82 -12.05
C ARG A 233 -6.90 2.85 -13.16
N GLY A 234 -5.66 2.94 -13.66
CA GLY A 234 -5.17 2.02 -14.70
C GLY A 234 -5.94 2.11 -16.02
N ASP A 235 -6.59 3.24 -16.29
CA ASP A 235 -7.26 3.51 -17.56
C ASP A 235 -6.25 4.06 -18.57
N ILE A 236 -5.75 3.17 -19.42
CA ILE A 236 -4.73 3.48 -20.42
C ILE A 236 -5.24 4.49 -21.45
N VAL A 237 -6.51 4.37 -21.86
CA VAL A 237 -7.11 5.27 -22.86
C VAL A 237 -7.13 6.70 -22.30
N VAL A 238 -7.55 6.84 -21.05
CA VAL A 238 -7.53 8.11 -20.35
C VAL A 238 -6.11 8.65 -20.20
N PHE A 239 -5.15 7.81 -19.82
CA PHE A 239 -3.75 8.19 -19.70
C PHE A 239 -3.20 8.74 -21.02
N GLU A 240 -3.46 8.06 -22.13
CA GLU A 240 -3.02 8.48 -23.47
C GLU A 240 -3.68 9.80 -23.93
N GLN A 241 -4.89 10.09 -23.46
CA GLN A 241 -5.67 11.28 -23.84
C GLN A 241 -5.47 12.48 -22.92
N THR A 242 -4.89 12.29 -21.73
CA THR A 242 -4.73 13.35 -20.72
C THR A 242 -3.25 13.76 -20.64
N PRO A 243 -2.83 14.87 -21.28
CA PRO A 243 -1.46 15.35 -21.16
C PRO A 243 -1.15 15.75 -19.71
N PHE A 244 0.10 15.53 -19.30
CA PHE A 244 0.63 15.92 -17.99
C PHE A 244 0.76 17.44 -17.85
#